data_AF-A0A4Y7TUN9-F1
#
_entry.id   AF-A0A4Y7TUN9-F1
#
_cell.length_a   1.000
_cell.length_b   1.000
_cell.length_c   1.000
_cell.angle_alpha   90.00
_cell.angle_beta   90.00
_cell.angle_gamma   90.00
#
_symmetry.space_group_name_H-M   'P 1'
#
loop_
_entity.id
_entity.type
_entity.pdbx_description
1 polymer ?
#
loop_
_entity_poly.entity_id
_entity_poly.type
_entity_poly.pdbx_seq_one_letter_code
_entity_poly.pdbx_strand_id
1 'polypeptide(L)'
;MHSCILAELASQHHLSDYNRLRYGPKGSPIRYSPLSTAFPAQFQHLQLRQLQVAELQTAWHIASNAPHDAFAEHLSDQLQAAMDEPLTPQSATLRVKTSMTHPINISCLLPPESLSLIESHAAIAPRPSPVILEVPAEFCPTKSGKLSPVAPILRPSLSLPPVPTELGAALHAAISATLPSSPTVDLIHRVPAVAPAVVNPTHRIVSAPGSPLSLPLSLEIPEKATLVTVQDVPEQQEAKMETPPCLSIGNLYMSSCPGKKVRLNGPVNGRSAVCRDVSTDMARMKSFGIGCIICCLDDEELELLGASWQVYLRSAQALGMDVLRLPVPEGLPPITPAYLDLHLSRLIQDYTLKGIHVLVHCRGGVGRAGVVACCWMARLGICGWVEENIGSDATECHPHGPAVLTFVNTVIGFLRKRRNPKAVETFEQVQFLVGYVEFLQGRNLD
;
A
#
# COMPACT_ATOMS: atom_id res chain seq x y z
N MET A 1 -3.68 30.45 8.64
CA MET A 1 -2.76 29.68 9.51
C MET A 1 -2.95 28.17 9.39
N HIS A 2 -4.16 27.63 9.40
CA HIS A 2 -4.44 26.17 9.40
C HIS A 2 -3.74 25.36 8.28
N SER A 3 -3.65 25.89 7.06
CA SER A 3 -2.90 25.25 5.95
C SER A 3 -1.40 25.07 6.23
N CYS A 4 -0.80 25.89 7.10
CA CYS A 4 0.60 25.80 7.48
C CYS A 4 0.87 24.56 8.36
N ILE A 5 -0.01 24.29 9.32
CA ILE A 5 0.10 23.13 10.23
C ILE A 5 -0.03 21.82 9.44
N LEU A 6 -1.02 21.75 8.53
CA LEU A 6 -1.20 20.61 7.63
C LEU A 6 0.01 20.42 6.71
N ALA A 7 0.58 21.51 6.17
CA ALA A 7 1.77 21.43 5.35
C ALA A 7 2.99 20.90 6.13
N GLU A 8 3.21 21.29 7.39
CA GLU A 8 4.33 20.78 8.20
C GLU A 8 4.29 19.26 8.43
N LEU A 9 3.11 18.64 8.42
CA LEU A 9 2.97 17.18 8.48
C LEU A 9 3.47 16.49 7.22
N ALA A 10 3.54 17.14 6.05
CA ALA A 10 4.07 16.55 4.83
C ALA A 10 5.61 16.48 4.86
N SER A 11 6.23 15.32 4.62
CA SER A 11 7.69 15.19 4.80
C SER A 11 8.53 15.97 3.78
N GLN A 12 7.94 16.37 2.64
CA GLN A 12 8.59 17.29 1.71
C GLN A 12 8.57 18.74 2.22
N HIS A 13 7.70 19.09 3.17
CA HIS A 13 7.64 20.45 3.70
C HIS A 13 8.97 20.85 4.32
N HIS A 14 9.40 22.06 3.98
CA HIS A 14 10.74 22.55 4.29
C HIS A 14 11.03 22.58 5.80
N LEU A 15 10.03 22.84 6.64
CA LEU A 15 10.13 22.77 8.10
C LEU A 15 9.67 21.44 8.72
N SER A 16 9.34 20.41 7.94
CA SER A 16 8.94 19.11 8.51
C SER A 16 10.05 18.47 9.36
N ASP A 17 9.68 17.61 10.30
CA ASP A 17 10.65 16.91 11.16
C ASP A 17 11.67 16.09 10.36
N TYR A 18 11.27 15.53 9.21
CA TYR A 18 12.19 14.85 8.29
C TYR A 18 13.27 15.80 7.77
N ASN A 19 12.89 17.00 7.33
CA ASN A 19 13.83 17.98 6.82
C ASN A 19 14.62 18.66 7.96
N ARG A 20 14.05 18.85 9.15
CA ARG A 20 14.79 19.29 10.35
C ARG A 20 15.86 18.27 10.76
N LEU A 21 15.53 16.98 10.74
CA LEU A 21 16.48 15.89 11.00
C LEU A 21 17.60 15.82 9.95
N ARG A 22 17.29 16.11 8.68
CA ARG A 22 18.24 15.99 7.56
C ARG A 22 19.13 17.23 7.34
N TYR A 23 18.61 18.43 7.60
CA TYR A 23 19.27 19.71 7.27
C TYR A 23 19.54 20.58 8.52
N GLY A 24 19.23 20.09 9.72
CA GLY A 24 19.34 20.84 10.98
C GLY A 24 18.07 21.63 11.31
N PRO A 25 18.04 22.34 12.47
CA PRO A 25 16.81 22.91 13.03
C PRO A 25 16.10 23.94 12.14
N LYS A 26 16.80 24.54 11.17
CA LYS A 26 16.23 25.46 10.18
C LYS A 26 15.46 24.77 9.05
N GLY A 27 15.52 23.44 8.95
CA GLY A 27 14.88 22.67 7.89
C GLY A 27 15.59 22.76 6.53
N SER A 28 14.90 22.37 5.47
CA SER A 28 15.40 22.41 4.10
C SER A 28 15.65 23.86 3.65
N PRO A 29 16.78 24.15 2.96
CA PRO A 29 17.03 25.46 2.38
C PRO A 29 16.08 25.79 1.20
N ILE A 30 15.52 24.76 0.56
CA ILE A 30 14.52 24.91 -0.50
C ILE A 30 13.15 24.94 0.15
N ARG A 31 12.39 26.03 -0.05
CA ARG A 31 10.98 26.13 0.37
C ARG A 31 10.13 25.14 -0.41
N TYR A 32 9.27 24.43 0.31
CA TYR A 32 8.25 23.57 -0.29
C TYR A 32 7.02 24.39 -0.66
N SER A 33 6.43 24.09 -1.82
CA SER A 33 5.12 24.57 -2.24
C SER A 33 4.28 23.37 -2.69
N PRO A 34 3.01 23.22 -2.26
CA PRO A 34 2.12 22.16 -2.73
C PRO A 34 1.96 22.16 -4.26
N LEU A 35 1.78 20.98 -4.86
CA LEU A 35 1.68 20.84 -6.31
C LEU A 35 0.43 21.54 -6.86
N SER A 36 -0.68 21.41 -6.14
CA SER A 36 -1.95 22.11 -6.35
C SER A 36 -1.81 23.63 -6.43
N THR A 37 -0.91 24.23 -5.63
CA THR A 37 -0.69 25.68 -5.58
C THR A 37 0.37 26.15 -6.56
N ALA A 38 1.47 25.41 -6.71
CA ALA A 38 2.59 25.77 -7.56
C ALA A 38 2.31 25.55 -9.06
N PHE A 39 1.60 24.47 -9.40
CA PHE A 39 1.35 24.04 -10.78
C PHE A 39 -0.09 23.54 -10.96
N PRO A 40 -1.12 24.39 -10.77
CA PRO A 40 -2.53 23.97 -10.72
C PRO A 40 -3.00 23.20 -11.97
N ALA A 41 -2.57 23.61 -13.17
CA ALA A 41 -2.91 22.92 -14.41
C ALA A 41 -2.30 21.51 -14.50
N GLN A 42 -1.06 21.33 -14.01
CA GLN A 42 -0.41 20.02 -13.92
C GLN A 42 -1.11 19.15 -12.88
N PHE A 43 -1.50 19.73 -11.74
CA PHE A 43 -2.24 19.02 -10.70
C PHE A 43 -3.60 18.50 -11.22
N GLN A 44 -4.38 19.35 -11.90
CA GLN A 44 -5.63 18.95 -12.55
C GLN A 44 -5.42 17.84 -13.59
N HIS A 45 -4.38 17.94 -14.43
CA HIS A 45 -4.04 16.88 -15.38
C HIS A 45 -3.72 15.55 -14.70
N LEU A 46 -2.98 15.56 -13.58
CA LEU A 46 -2.70 14.36 -12.79
C LEU A 46 -3.97 13.78 -12.14
N GLN A 47 -4.91 14.61 -11.69
CA GLN A 47 -6.21 14.15 -11.18
C GLN A 47 -7.06 13.51 -12.29
N LEU A 48 -7.11 14.09 -13.49
CA LEU A 48 -7.81 13.49 -14.63
C LEU A 48 -7.17 12.15 -15.04
N ARG A 49 -5.84 12.10 -15.14
CA ARG A 49 -5.09 10.84 -15.38
C ARG A 49 -5.38 9.81 -14.28
N GLN A 50 -5.48 10.23 -13.02
CA GLN A 50 -5.81 9.35 -11.90
C GLN A 50 -7.19 8.70 -12.04
N LEU A 51 -8.22 9.47 -12.40
CA LEU A 51 -9.56 8.95 -12.63
C LEU A 51 -9.55 7.91 -13.77
N GLN A 52 -8.89 8.23 -14.88
CA GLN A 52 -8.77 7.34 -16.05
C GLN A 52 -8.06 6.02 -15.71
N VAL A 53 -6.90 6.06 -15.02
CA VAL A 53 -6.19 4.83 -14.66
C VAL A 53 -6.94 4.01 -13.61
N ALA A 54 -7.69 4.65 -12.71
CA ALA A 54 -8.51 3.93 -11.74
C ALA A 54 -9.70 3.23 -12.41
N GLU A 55 -10.40 3.89 -13.34
CA GLU A 55 -11.49 3.28 -14.11
C GLU A 55 -11.02 2.05 -14.91
N LEU A 56 -9.83 2.12 -15.51
CA LEU A 56 -9.31 1.07 -16.39
C LEU A 56 -8.50 -0.03 -15.70
N GLN A 57 -7.83 0.27 -14.58
CA GLN A 57 -6.84 -0.62 -13.97
C GLN A 57 -7.09 -0.92 -12.49
N THR A 58 -8.09 -0.32 -11.81
CA THR A 58 -8.44 -0.76 -10.46
C THR A 58 -9.20 -2.09 -10.51
N ALA A 59 -8.57 -3.13 -9.97
CA ALA A 59 -9.13 -4.47 -9.98
C ALA A 59 -8.60 -5.32 -8.82
N TRP A 60 -9.41 -6.30 -8.44
CA TRP A 60 -9.03 -7.39 -7.55
C TRP A 60 -8.65 -8.60 -8.40
N HIS A 61 -7.37 -8.94 -8.43
CA HIS A 61 -6.87 -10.13 -9.10
C HIS A 61 -6.67 -11.24 -8.06
N ILE A 62 -7.64 -12.14 -7.98
CA ILE A 62 -7.58 -13.28 -7.06
C ILE A 62 -6.78 -14.41 -7.75
N ALA A 63 -5.78 -14.93 -7.07
CA ALA A 63 -5.00 -16.07 -7.52
C ALA A 63 -5.88 -17.33 -7.48
N SER A 64 -5.85 -18.10 -8.57
CA SER A 64 -6.49 -19.40 -8.60
C SER A 64 -5.72 -20.37 -7.70
N ASN A 65 -6.42 -21.22 -6.95
CA ASN A 65 -5.82 -22.42 -6.33
C ASN A 65 -5.50 -23.47 -7.41
N ALA A 66 -4.66 -23.11 -8.38
CA ALA A 66 -4.11 -24.04 -9.35
C ALA A 66 -2.94 -24.80 -8.70
N PRO A 67 -2.80 -26.13 -8.91
CA PRO A 67 -1.72 -26.91 -8.34
C PRO A 67 -0.34 -26.40 -8.79
N HIS A 68 0.65 -26.52 -7.90
CA HIS A 68 1.99 -25.93 -8.02
C HIS A 68 2.86 -26.45 -9.18
N ASP A 69 2.41 -27.46 -9.93
CA ASP A 69 3.22 -28.22 -10.90
C ASP A 69 3.80 -27.34 -12.03
N ALA A 70 3.09 -26.28 -12.44
CA ALA A 70 3.56 -25.36 -13.49
C ALA A 70 4.80 -24.53 -13.10
N PHE A 71 5.18 -24.47 -11.81
CA PHE A 71 6.37 -23.73 -11.37
C PHE A 71 7.66 -24.57 -11.47
N ALA A 72 7.55 -25.90 -11.46
CA ALA A 72 8.70 -26.80 -11.52
C ALA A 72 9.38 -26.77 -12.90
N GLU A 73 8.60 -26.81 -13.99
CA GLU A 73 9.12 -26.71 -15.35
C GLU A 73 9.82 -25.36 -15.58
N HIS A 74 9.21 -24.25 -15.14
CA HIS A 74 9.77 -22.92 -15.38
C HIS A 74 11.06 -22.65 -14.59
N LEU A 75 11.26 -23.28 -13.43
CA LEU A 75 12.53 -23.21 -12.69
C LEU A 75 13.64 -23.98 -13.42
N SER A 76 13.31 -25.11 -14.05
CA SER A 76 14.25 -25.87 -14.89
C SER A 76 14.71 -25.05 -16.09
N ASP A 77 13.79 -24.41 -16.81
CA ASP A 77 14.11 -23.55 -17.96
C ASP A 77 14.98 -22.35 -17.58
N GLN A 78 14.73 -21.72 -16.43
CA GLN A 78 15.54 -20.59 -15.96
C GLN A 78 16.95 -21.02 -15.52
N LEU A 79 17.11 -22.20 -14.92
CA LEU A 79 18.42 -22.76 -14.59
C LEU A 79 19.20 -23.12 -15.86
N GLN A 80 18.53 -23.71 -16.85
CA GLN A 80 19.12 -24.01 -18.16
C GLN A 80 19.60 -22.73 -18.86
N ALA A 81 18.74 -21.70 -18.96
CA ALA A 81 19.07 -20.43 -19.59
C ALA A 81 20.20 -19.66 -18.87
N ALA A 82 20.32 -19.78 -17.55
CA ALA A 82 21.40 -19.19 -16.77
C ALA A 82 22.76 -19.89 -16.94
N MET A 83 22.78 -21.13 -17.48
CA MET A 83 24.01 -21.86 -17.78
C MET A 83 24.57 -21.57 -19.19
N ASP A 84 23.74 -21.06 -20.10
CA ASP A 84 24.11 -20.80 -21.50
C ASP A 84 24.61 -19.36 -21.77
N GLU A 85 24.62 -18.45 -20.78
CA GLU A 85 25.12 -17.08 -20.96
C GLU A 85 26.66 -17.00 -20.93
N PRO A 86 27.34 -16.53 -22.00
CA PRO A 86 28.79 -16.40 -22.01
C PRO A 86 29.26 -15.24 -21.12
N LEU A 87 30.07 -15.57 -20.10
CA LEU A 87 30.67 -14.63 -19.15
C LEU A 87 31.65 -13.66 -19.83
N THR A 88 31.14 -12.55 -20.37
CA THR A 88 31.98 -11.43 -20.84
C THR A 88 32.44 -10.59 -19.64
N PRO A 89 33.76 -10.44 -19.40
CA PRO A 89 34.26 -9.67 -18.27
C PRO A 89 34.19 -8.16 -18.57
N GLN A 90 33.10 -7.50 -18.18
CA GLN A 90 33.01 -6.03 -18.22
C GLN A 90 33.70 -5.37 -17.02
N SER A 91 34.42 -4.29 -17.31
CA SER A 91 35.41 -3.67 -16.42
C SER A 91 34.80 -2.85 -15.26
N ALA A 92 35.58 -2.71 -14.18
CA ALA A 92 35.49 -1.65 -13.15
C ALA A 92 34.16 -1.45 -12.39
N THR A 93 33.64 -2.51 -11.77
CA THR A 93 32.91 -2.50 -10.48
C THR A 93 31.93 -1.34 -10.18
N LEU A 94 30.93 -1.11 -11.02
CA LEU A 94 29.68 -0.47 -10.56
C LEU A 94 28.86 -1.51 -9.77
N ARG A 95 28.81 -1.39 -8.43
CA ARG A 95 28.04 -2.32 -7.57
C ARG A 95 26.53 -2.17 -7.78
N VAL A 96 25.98 -2.94 -8.73
CA VAL A 96 24.54 -3.10 -8.95
C VAL A 96 23.91 -3.87 -7.78
N LYS A 97 22.76 -3.39 -7.30
CA LYS A 97 21.99 -4.02 -6.22
C LYS A 97 20.95 -4.97 -6.80
N THR A 98 21.15 -6.27 -6.62
CA THR A 98 20.27 -7.35 -7.08
C THR A 98 19.38 -7.88 -5.96
N SER A 99 18.38 -8.72 -6.29
CA SER A 99 17.52 -9.35 -5.29
C SER A 99 18.30 -10.32 -4.37
N MET A 100 19.43 -10.88 -4.83
CA MET A 100 20.33 -11.69 -3.99
C MET A 100 21.27 -10.83 -3.13
N THR A 101 21.96 -9.85 -3.73
CA THR A 101 22.97 -9.05 -2.98
C THR A 101 22.34 -8.01 -2.06
N HIS A 102 21.15 -7.51 -2.40
CA HIS A 102 20.43 -6.48 -1.66
C HIS A 102 18.91 -6.76 -1.69
N PRO A 103 18.46 -7.85 -1.02
CA PRO A 103 17.07 -8.29 -1.01
C PRO A 103 16.06 -7.19 -0.68
N ILE A 104 14.87 -7.25 -1.28
CA ILE A 104 13.82 -6.24 -1.13
C ILE A 104 13.43 -6.02 0.33
N ASN A 105 13.59 -4.78 0.84
CA ASN A 105 13.24 -4.48 2.23
C ASN A 105 11.71 -4.54 2.40
N ILE A 106 11.26 -5.57 3.10
CA ILE A 106 9.88 -5.80 3.54
C ILE A 106 9.89 -5.57 5.05
N SER A 107 8.91 -4.84 5.59
CA SER A 107 8.77 -4.73 7.05
C SER A 107 7.33 -4.42 7.43
N CYS A 108 6.90 -5.01 8.55
CA CYS A 108 5.56 -4.88 9.14
C CYS A 108 5.32 -3.51 9.79
N LEU A 109 4.05 -3.11 9.88
CA LEU A 109 3.62 -1.97 10.68
C LEU A 109 3.56 -2.33 12.16
N LEU A 110 2.93 -3.43 12.54
CA LEU A 110 2.82 -3.83 13.94
C LEU A 110 4.02 -4.70 14.36
N PRO A 111 4.72 -4.40 15.48
CA PRO A 111 5.61 -5.36 16.12
C PRO A 111 4.85 -6.64 16.51
N PRO A 112 5.48 -7.82 16.56
CA PRO A 112 4.84 -9.04 17.05
C PRO A 112 4.24 -8.87 18.45
N GLU A 113 4.95 -8.19 19.36
CA GLU A 113 4.50 -7.98 20.74
C GLU A 113 3.26 -7.09 20.80
N SER A 114 3.18 -6.07 19.93
CA SER A 114 1.98 -5.23 19.82
C SER A 114 0.83 -5.96 19.15
N LEU A 115 1.11 -6.83 18.18
CA LEU A 115 0.09 -7.62 17.51
C LEU A 115 -0.58 -8.57 18.49
N SER A 116 0.19 -9.33 19.28
CA SER A 116 -0.35 -10.24 20.29
C SER A 116 -1.16 -9.53 21.38
N LEU A 117 -0.77 -8.30 21.77
CA LEU A 117 -1.57 -7.49 22.71
C LEU A 117 -2.88 -6.99 22.10
N ILE A 118 -2.91 -6.68 20.80
CA ILE A 118 -4.16 -6.33 20.11
C ILE A 118 -5.03 -7.59 19.99
N GLU A 119 -4.47 -8.72 19.59
CA GLU A 119 -5.17 -10.01 19.47
C GLU A 119 -5.80 -10.47 20.80
N SER A 120 -5.15 -10.21 21.94
CA SER A 120 -5.67 -10.61 23.26
C SER A 120 -6.65 -9.63 23.92
N HIS A 121 -6.73 -8.38 23.45
CA HIS A 121 -7.51 -7.33 24.12
C HIS A 121 -8.48 -6.54 23.21
N ALA A 122 -8.39 -6.68 21.89
CA ALA A 122 -9.31 -6.02 20.98
C ALA A 122 -10.68 -6.70 20.98
N ALA A 123 -11.73 -5.90 20.80
CA ALA A 123 -13.07 -6.36 20.45
C ALA A 123 -13.43 -5.92 19.03
N ILE A 124 -14.33 -6.64 18.35
CA ILE A 124 -14.95 -6.13 17.12
C ILE A 124 -15.92 -5.02 17.51
N ALA A 125 -15.74 -3.84 16.92
CA ALA A 125 -16.57 -2.68 17.24
C ALA A 125 -18.05 -2.90 16.84
N PRO A 126 -19.03 -2.48 17.67
CA PRO A 126 -20.44 -2.54 17.29
C PRO A 126 -20.72 -1.64 16.09
N ARG A 127 -21.60 -2.07 15.18
CA ARG A 127 -21.94 -1.27 13.98
C ARG A 127 -23.15 -0.38 14.25
N PRO A 128 -23.18 0.88 13.74
CA PRO A 128 -22.13 1.54 12.97
C PRO A 128 -20.97 2.04 13.85
N SER A 129 -19.73 1.82 13.43
CA SER A 129 -18.54 2.37 14.06
C SER A 129 -17.53 2.86 13.00
N PRO A 130 -16.81 3.97 13.27
CA PRO A 130 -15.71 4.45 12.43
C PRO A 130 -14.57 3.44 12.27
N VAL A 131 -14.39 2.56 13.26
CA VAL A 131 -13.31 1.57 13.32
C VAL A 131 -13.86 0.14 13.26
N ILE A 132 -13.02 -0.82 12.91
CA ILE A 132 -13.36 -2.24 12.87
C ILE A 132 -13.07 -2.92 14.21
N LEU A 133 -11.98 -2.55 14.89
CA LEU A 133 -11.62 -3.04 16.22
C LEU A 133 -11.61 -1.89 17.24
N GLU A 134 -12.14 -2.18 18.42
CA GLU A 134 -11.93 -1.37 19.62
C GLU A 134 -10.75 -1.97 20.39
N VAL A 135 -9.65 -1.20 20.48
CA VAL A 135 -8.45 -1.57 21.24
C VAL A 135 -8.37 -0.68 22.47
N PRO A 136 -8.31 -1.25 23.71
CA PRO A 136 -8.17 -0.43 24.91
C PRO A 136 -6.92 0.45 24.87
N ALA A 137 -7.00 1.64 25.49
CA ALA A 137 -6.04 2.72 25.30
C ALA A 137 -4.60 2.34 25.72
N GLU A 138 -4.47 1.46 26.71
CA GLU A 138 -3.21 0.90 27.20
C GLU A 138 -2.52 -0.07 26.22
N PHE A 139 -3.28 -0.70 25.32
CA PHE A 139 -2.76 -1.63 24.30
C PHE A 139 -2.58 -0.99 22.92
N CYS A 140 -3.13 0.21 22.71
CA CYS A 140 -2.89 1.02 21.51
C CYS A 140 -1.39 1.31 21.32
N PRO A 141 -0.73 0.83 20.23
CA PRO A 141 0.69 1.07 19.99
C PRO A 141 1.06 2.55 19.81
N THR A 142 0.09 3.42 19.57
CA THR A 142 0.26 4.87 19.50
C THR A 142 0.43 5.52 20.88
N LYS A 143 -0.23 4.98 21.92
CA LYS A 143 -0.23 5.51 23.30
C LYS A 143 0.84 4.85 24.17
N SER A 144 1.26 3.61 23.87
CA SER A 144 2.30 2.90 24.64
C SER A 144 3.71 3.47 24.41
N GLY A 145 4.19 4.29 25.36
CA GLY A 145 5.54 4.89 25.36
C GLY A 145 6.72 3.91 25.48
N LYS A 146 6.49 2.61 25.35
CA LYS A 146 7.49 1.53 25.47
C LYS A 146 7.98 0.96 24.14
N LEU A 147 7.57 1.51 22.99
CA LEU A 147 8.08 1.09 21.69
C LEU A 147 9.56 1.49 21.52
N SER A 148 10.47 0.56 21.83
CA SER A 148 11.86 0.65 21.40
C SER A 148 11.93 0.89 19.89
N PRO A 149 12.80 1.79 19.42
CA PRO A 149 13.06 1.90 17.99
C PRO A 149 13.60 0.56 17.50
N VAL A 150 13.00 -0.01 16.46
CA VAL A 150 13.59 -1.17 15.78
C VAL A 150 14.95 -0.74 15.26
N ALA A 151 16.01 -1.30 15.85
CA ALA A 151 17.36 -0.99 15.44
C ALA A 151 17.49 -1.28 13.93
N PRO A 152 17.97 -0.34 13.10
CA PRO A 152 18.44 -0.70 11.79
C PRO A 152 19.57 -1.71 12.00
N ILE A 153 19.49 -2.88 11.34
CA ILE A 153 20.53 -3.93 11.42
C ILE A 153 21.88 -3.24 11.18
N LEU A 154 22.69 -3.16 12.24
CA LEU A 154 23.94 -2.42 12.21
C LEU A 154 24.86 -3.06 11.19
N ARG A 155 25.23 -2.27 10.18
CA ARG A 155 26.41 -2.58 9.37
C ARG A 155 27.63 -2.39 10.26
N PRO A 156 28.63 -3.30 10.23
CA PRO A 156 29.90 -3.05 10.88
C PRO A 156 30.48 -1.72 10.37
N SER A 157 30.74 -0.80 11.29
CA SER A 157 31.29 0.52 10.98
C SER A 157 32.77 0.39 10.65
N LEU A 158 33.10 0.38 9.36
CA LEU A 158 34.46 0.68 8.91
C LEU A 158 34.69 2.19 9.05
N SER A 159 35.59 2.56 9.95
CA SER A 159 36.03 3.95 10.14
C SER A 159 36.74 4.47 8.89
N LEU A 160 36.19 5.51 8.27
CA LEU A 160 36.85 6.26 7.21
C LEU A 160 37.69 7.41 7.82
N PRO A 161 38.88 7.70 7.28
CA PRO A 161 39.69 8.84 7.71
C PRO A 161 39.06 10.18 7.28
N PRO A 162 39.45 11.31 7.91
CA PRO A 162 38.90 12.62 7.59
C PRO A 162 39.28 13.08 6.18
N VAL A 163 38.32 13.66 5.45
CA VAL A 163 38.52 14.24 4.11
C VAL A 163 38.99 15.70 4.24
N PRO A 164 40.01 16.16 3.49
CA PRO A 164 40.48 17.53 3.54
C PRO A 164 39.44 18.59 3.13
N THR A 165 39.54 19.77 3.74
CA THR A 165 38.52 20.82 3.78
C THR A 165 38.18 21.49 2.42
N GLU A 166 38.99 21.27 1.38
CA GLU A 166 38.84 21.99 0.10
C GLU A 166 37.82 21.36 -0.87
N LEU A 167 37.42 20.10 -0.66
CA LEU A 167 36.43 19.44 -1.52
C LEU A 167 34.97 19.89 -1.24
N GLY A 168 34.73 20.56 -0.11
CA GLY A 168 33.39 21.00 0.30
C GLY A 168 32.80 22.14 -0.55
N ALA A 169 33.65 23.03 -1.10
CA ALA A 169 33.21 24.18 -1.88
C ALA A 169 32.67 23.77 -3.26
N ALA A 170 33.33 22.83 -3.94
CA ALA A 170 32.90 22.32 -5.25
C ALA A 170 31.54 21.60 -5.19
N LEU A 171 31.26 20.90 -4.09
CA LEU A 171 29.99 20.19 -3.88
C LEU A 171 28.80 21.16 -3.75
N HIS A 172 29.00 22.36 -3.20
CA HIS A 172 27.96 23.39 -3.12
C HIS A 172 27.68 24.07 -4.47
N ALA A 173 28.70 24.29 -5.31
CA ALA A 173 28.53 24.90 -6.62
C ALA A 173 27.70 24.02 -7.57
N ALA A 174 27.90 22.70 -7.55
CA ALA A 174 27.17 21.74 -8.39
C ALA A 174 25.68 21.59 -8.03
N ILE A 175 25.26 21.98 -6.82
CA ILE A 175 23.87 21.85 -6.35
C ILE A 175 23.01 23.06 -6.77
N SER A 176 23.62 24.22 -7.06
CA SER A 176 22.92 25.44 -7.46
C SER A 176 22.60 25.53 -8.97
N ALA A 177 23.11 24.60 -9.79
CA ALA A 177 23.15 24.75 -11.25
C ALA A 177 22.31 23.70 -12.03
N THR A 178 21.04 23.52 -11.68
CA THR A 178 20.03 22.92 -12.60
C THR A 178 18.63 23.49 -12.37
N LEU A 179 18.30 24.58 -13.07
CA LEU A 179 16.94 24.84 -13.55
C LEU A 179 16.76 24.07 -14.87
N PRO A 180 15.67 23.32 -15.09
CA PRO A 180 15.36 22.80 -16.41
C PRO A 180 14.73 23.93 -17.26
N SER A 181 15.47 24.42 -18.26
CA SER A 181 14.86 25.07 -19.42
C SER A 181 14.15 24.03 -20.27
N SER A 182 12.95 24.36 -20.76
CA SER A 182 12.09 23.45 -21.52
C SER A 182 12.73 23.01 -22.85
N PRO A 183 12.55 21.75 -23.29
CA PRO A 183 12.73 21.40 -24.69
C PRO A 183 11.50 21.86 -25.49
N THR A 184 11.71 22.81 -26.41
CA THR A 184 10.78 23.06 -27.51
C THR A 184 10.75 21.85 -28.43
N VAL A 185 9.57 21.30 -28.69
CA VAL A 185 9.36 20.27 -29.72
C VAL A 185 8.75 20.94 -30.95
N ASP A 186 9.52 21.02 -32.03
CA ASP A 186 9.04 21.55 -33.30
C ASP A 186 7.99 20.60 -33.91
N LEU A 187 6.78 21.13 -34.11
CA LEU A 187 5.65 20.37 -34.65
C LEU A 187 5.49 20.62 -36.16
N ILE A 188 6.21 19.84 -36.98
CA ILE A 188 5.97 19.79 -38.43
C ILE A 188 5.87 18.34 -38.90
N HIS A 189 4.65 17.83 -39.08
CA HIS A 189 4.33 17.10 -40.31
C HIS A 189 2.82 17.11 -40.61
N ARG A 190 2.50 17.23 -41.90
CA ARG A 190 1.13 17.41 -42.42
C ARG A 190 0.31 16.12 -42.40
N VAL A 191 -0.98 16.24 -42.08
CA VAL A 191 -2.02 15.23 -42.33
C VAL A 191 -2.73 15.55 -43.66
N PRO A 192 -2.99 14.55 -44.52
CA PRO A 192 -4.14 14.55 -45.42
C PRO A 192 -5.22 13.60 -44.91
N ALA A 193 -6.46 14.08 -44.84
CA ALA A 193 -7.62 13.30 -44.38
C ALA A 193 -8.29 12.52 -45.52
N VAL A 194 -8.87 11.36 -45.21
CA VAL A 194 -9.93 10.72 -46.00
C VAL A 194 -11.01 10.19 -45.05
N ALA A 195 -12.27 10.29 -45.46
CA ALA A 195 -13.48 10.13 -44.64
C ALA A 195 -14.02 8.67 -44.60
N PRO A 196 -15.04 8.35 -43.78
CA PRO A 196 -15.40 6.96 -43.44
C PRO A 196 -16.42 6.33 -44.42
N ALA A 197 -16.54 5.00 -44.36
CA ALA A 197 -17.57 4.23 -45.07
C ALA A 197 -18.41 3.36 -44.12
N VAL A 198 -19.73 3.47 -44.28
CA VAL A 198 -20.80 2.72 -43.58
C VAL A 198 -21.24 1.54 -44.47
N VAL A 199 -21.66 0.39 -43.90
CA VAL A 199 -22.75 -0.50 -44.39
C VAL A 199 -23.07 -1.58 -43.33
N ASN A 200 -24.37 -1.85 -43.08
CA ASN A 200 -24.91 -2.97 -42.27
C ASN A 200 -25.54 -4.07 -43.21
N PRO A 201 -26.51 -4.92 -42.80
CA PRO A 201 -26.32 -6.34 -42.48
C PRO A 201 -27.10 -7.32 -43.40
N THR A 202 -26.96 -8.64 -43.24
CA THR A 202 -27.89 -9.63 -43.86
C THR A 202 -28.18 -10.89 -43.02
N HIS A 203 -29.33 -11.54 -43.32
CA HIS A 203 -30.05 -12.58 -42.56
C HIS A 203 -29.73 -14.05 -42.92
N ARG A 204 -30.06 -14.98 -41.99
CA ARG A 204 -30.85 -16.25 -42.11
C ARG A 204 -30.74 -17.00 -40.75
N ILE A 205 -31.77 -17.30 -39.94
CA ILE A 205 -33.05 -18.06 -40.10
C ILE A 205 -32.81 -19.48 -40.66
N VAL A 206 -32.97 -20.55 -39.86
CA VAL A 206 -34.11 -21.53 -39.75
C VAL A 206 -33.63 -22.58 -38.69
N SER A 207 -34.37 -23.21 -37.75
CA SER A 207 -35.80 -23.26 -37.33
C SER A 207 -35.95 -23.80 -35.87
N ALA A 208 -37.15 -23.68 -35.27
CA ALA A 208 -37.64 -24.49 -34.12
C ALA A 208 -38.62 -25.61 -34.64
N PRO A 209 -39.26 -26.53 -33.85
CA PRO A 209 -39.97 -26.39 -32.55
C PRO A 209 -39.60 -27.51 -31.52
N GLY A 210 -40.22 -27.69 -30.34
CA GLY A 210 -41.34 -27.02 -29.65
C GLY A 210 -41.51 -27.51 -28.18
N SER A 211 -42.39 -26.83 -27.43
CA SER A 211 -42.72 -26.97 -25.99
C SER A 211 -43.49 -28.28 -25.63
N PRO A 212 -44.01 -28.54 -24.39
CA PRO A 212 -44.06 -27.69 -23.16
C PRO A 212 -43.89 -28.38 -21.76
N LEU A 213 -43.77 -27.53 -20.71
CA LEU A 213 -44.34 -27.61 -19.33
C LEU A 213 -44.37 -28.94 -18.52
N SER A 214 -43.86 -28.92 -17.28
CA SER A 214 -44.69 -29.00 -16.03
C SER A 214 -43.87 -29.14 -14.73
N LEU A 215 -44.23 -28.38 -13.68
CA LEU A 215 -43.92 -28.69 -12.26
C LEU A 215 -44.85 -29.82 -11.75
N PRO A 216 -44.53 -30.47 -10.61
CA PRO A 216 -45.30 -30.14 -9.41
C PRO A 216 -44.51 -30.16 -8.08
N LEU A 217 -45.09 -29.47 -7.06
CA LEU A 217 -44.82 -29.73 -5.64
C LEU A 217 -45.40 -31.08 -5.23
N SER A 218 -44.83 -31.70 -4.19
CA SER A 218 -45.63 -32.34 -3.13
C SER A 218 -44.86 -32.43 -1.80
N LEU A 219 -45.56 -32.14 -0.71
CA LEU A 219 -45.19 -32.44 0.67
C LEU A 219 -45.65 -33.87 0.99
N GLU A 220 -44.95 -34.56 1.91
CA GLU A 220 -45.63 -35.47 2.85
C GLU A 220 -44.78 -35.76 4.09
N ILE A 221 -45.45 -35.90 5.23
CA ILE A 221 -44.94 -36.31 6.54
C ILE A 221 -45.62 -37.64 6.88
N PRO A 222 -44.96 -38.58 7.59
CA PRO A 222 -45.67 -39.11 8.75
C PRO A 222 -44.80 -39.29 10.00
N GLU A 223 -45.41 -39.02 11.14
CA GLU A 223 -44.93 -39.35 12.48
C GLU A 223 -44.99 -40.87 12.73
N LYS A 224 -44.12 -41.38 13.62
CA LYS A 224 -44.63 -42.09 14.81
C LYS A 224 -43.60 -42.21 15.93
N ALA A 225 -44.04 -41.90 17.15
CA ALA A 225 -43.29 -42.10 18.38
C ALA A 225 -43.51 -43.51 18.96
N THR A 226 -42.55 -44.00 19.76
CA THR A 226 -42.77 -45.02 20.80
C THR A 226 -41.75 -44.81 21.92
N LEU A 227 -42.24 -44.48 23.12
CA LEU A 227 -41.48 -44.49 24.38
C LEU A 227 -41.32 -45.95 24.85
N VAL A 228 -40.36 -46.34 25.71
CA VAL A 228 -40.49 -46.25 27.17
C VAL A 228 -39.20 -46.79 27.86
N THR A 229 -38.52 -45.94 28.66
CA THR A 229 -37.79 -46.20 29.94
C THR A 229 -36.62 -47.23 30.03
N VAL A 230 -35.62 -47.16 30.92
CA VAL A 230 -35.15 -46.16 31.93
C VAL A 230 -33.71 -46.52 32.37
N GLN A 231 -32.95 -45.55 32.89
CA GLN A 231 -31.68 -45.67 33.66
C GLN A 231 -30.44 -46.23 32.95
N ASP A 232 -29.45 -45.35 32.76
CA ASP A 232 -28.17 -45.50 33.47
C ASP A 232 -27.50 -44.13 33.73
N VAL A 233 -26.50 -44.12 34.62
CA VAL A 233 -25.93 -42.91 35.27
C VAL A 233 -25.10 -42.03 34.31
N PRO A 234 -25.18 -40.69 34.37
CA PRO A 234 -24.36 -39.82 33.52
C PRO A 234 -22.89 -39.81 33.96
N GLU A 235 -22.06 -40.51 33.18
CA GLU A 235 -20.60 -40.36 33.23
C GLU A 235 -20.23 -38.92 32.81
N GLN A 236 -19.35 -38.28 33.59
CA GLN A 236 -18.98 -36.89 33.38
C GLN A 236 -18.11 -36.76 32.11
N GLN A 237 -18.76 -36.49 30.97
CA GLN A 237 -18.06 -35.93 29.83
C GLN A 237 -17.51 -34.57 30.22
N GLU A 238 -16.19 -34.51 30.44
CA GLU A 238 -15.46 -33.25 30.51
C GLU A 238 -15.76 -32.48 29.23
N ALA A 239 -16.60 -31.44 29.35
CA ALA A 239 -16.85 -30.51 28.27
C ALA A 239 -15.50 -29.89 27.91
N LYS A 240 -14.95 -30.33 26.78
CA LYS A 240 -13.71 -29.80 26.22
C LYS A 240 -13.92 -28.31 26.06
N MET A 241 -13.35 -27.53 26.96
CA MET A 241 -13.53 -26.08 27.02
C MET A 241 -12.91 -25.52 25.74
N GLU A 242 -13.74 -25.32 24.72
CA GLU A 242 -13.36 -24.60 23.52
C GLU A 242 -13.00 -23.20 23.97
N THR A 243 -11.70 -22.95 24.09
CA THR A 243 -11.15 -21.62 24.31
C THR A 243 -11.78 -20.72 23.25
N PRO A 244 -12.43 -19.60 23.63
CA PRO A 244 -13.07 -18.73 22.66
C PRO A 244 -12.03 -18.35 21.59
N PRO A 245 -12.40 -18.35 20.30
CA PRO A 245 -11.45 -18.18 19.22
C PRO A 245 -10.68 -16.87 19.42
N CYS A 246 -9.39 -16.99 19.72
CA CYS A 246 -8.51 -15.84 19.82
C CYS A 246 -8.51 -15.11 18.47
N LEU A 247 -8.65 -13.78 18.48
CA LEU A 247 -8.57 -12.99 17.26
C LEU A 247 -7.19 -13.20 16.63
N SER A 248 -7.15 -13.52 15.34
CA SER A 248 -5.89 -13.58 14.58
C SER A 248 -5.87 -12.46 13.56
N ILE A 249 -4.87 -11.58 13.65
CA ILE A 249 -4.85 -10.32 12.93
C ILE A 249 -3.69 -10.28 11.92
N GLY A 250 -4.06 -10.26 10.65
CA GLY A 250 -3.16 -10.12 9.51
C GLY A 250 -2.53 -8.73 9.46
N ASN A 251 -1.27 -8.65 9.87
CA ASN A 251 -0.44 -7.44 9.85
C ASN A 251 -0.28 -6.86 8.42
N LEU A 252 -0.12 -5.53 8.33
CA LEU A 252 0.21 -4.85 7.07
C LEU A 252 1.72 -4.62 6.96
N TYR A 253 2.29 -5.06 5.85
CA TYR A 253 3.69 -4.89 5.46
C TYR A 253 3.84 -3.80 4.40
N MET A 254 5.04 -3.24 4.27
CA MET A 254 5.35 -2.30 3.18
C MET A 254 6.70 -2.61 2.53
N SER A 255 6.85 -2.28 1.25
CA SER A 255 8.14 -2.34 0.54
C SER A 255 8.24 -1.31 -0.60
N SER A 256 9.41 -1.29 -1.27
CA SER A 256 9.50 -0.75 -2.64
C SER A 256 8.76 -1.67 -3.63
N CYS A 257 8.56 -1.23 -4.88
CA CYS A 257 8.15 -2.12 -5.96
C CYS A 257 9.06 -3.38 -6.03
N PRO A 258 8.49 -4.60 -6.15
CA PRO A 258 9.25 -5.81 -6.47
C PRO A 258 9.85 -5.71 -7.88
N GLY A 259 10.97 -6.39 -8.13
CA GLY A 259 11.62 -6.42 -9.45
C GLY A 259 12.14 -5.08 -9.95
N LYS A 260 12.21 -4.06 -9.08
CA LYS A 260 12.57 -2.69 -9.44
C LYS A 260 13.95 -2.59 -10.10
N LYS A 261 13.97 -2.09 -11.33
CA LYS A 261 15.17 -1.74 -12.10
C LYS A 261 15.26 -0.22 -12.23
N VAL A 262 16.33 0.39 -11.70
CA VAL A 262 16.57 1.86 -11.77
C VAL A 262 18.06 2.18 -11.77
N ARG A 263 18.44 3.26 -12.48
CA ARG A 263 19.82 3.77 -12.56
C ARG A 263 20.79 2.72 -13.12
N LEU A 264 20.37 1.99 -14.15
CA LEU A 264 21.20 0.99 -14.82
C LEU A 264 22.37 1.62 -15.57
N ASN A 265 22.17 2.81 -16.16
CA ASN A 265 23.18 3.57 -16.91
C ASN A 265 24.21 4.29 -16.01
N GLY A 266 24.34 3.87 -14.73
CA GLY A 266 25.32 4.39 -13.78
C GLY A 266 24.72 5.06 -12.53
N PRO A 267 25.56 5.36 -11.51
CA PRO A 267 25.10 5.97 -10.26
C PRO A 267 24.64 7.42 -10.47
N VAL A 268 23.45 7.74 -9.98
CA VAL A 268 22.93 9.13 -9.95
C VAL A 268 22.94 9.60 -8.50
N ASN A 269 23.56 10.75 -8.21
CA ASN A 269 23.65 11.36 -6.87
C ASN A 269 24.18 10.40 -5.78
N GLY A 270 25.33 9.76 -6.04
CA GLY A 270 25.99 8.83 -5.11
C GLY A 270 25.22 7.52 -4.85
N ARG A 271 24.19 7.24 -5.65
CA ARG A 271 23.15 6.24 -5.36
C ARG A 271 23.27 5.09 -6.36
N SER A 272 23.79 3.94 -5.92
CA SER A 272 24.09 2.76 -6.75
C SER A 272 22.88 2.21 -7.53
N ALA A 273 23.11 1.70 -8.73
CA ALA A 273 22.15 0.98 -9.57
C ALA A 273 21.37 -0.09 -8.78
N VAL A 274 20.12 -0.34 -9.17
CA VAL A 274 19.30 -1.44 -8.65
C VAL A 274 18.76 -2.19 -9.85
N CYS A 275 18.95 -3.51 -9.89
CA CYS A 275 18.41 -4.40 -10.90
C CYS A 275 17.88 -5.64 -10.18
N ARG A 276 16.61 -5.63 -9.82
CA ARG A 276 15.95 -6.75 -9.13
C ARG A 276 15.10 -7.57 -10.08
N ASP A 277 14.78 -8.77 -9.63
CA ASP A 277 13.83 -9.67 -10.29
C ASP A 277 12.49 -9.66 -9.55
N VAL A 278 11.40 -9.77 -10.33
CA VAL A 278 10.01 -9.72 -9.82
C VAL A 278 9.71 -11.01 -9.04
N SER A 279 9.96 -12.17 -9.65
CA SER A 279 9.66 -13.48 -9.08
C SER A 279 10.41 -13.71 -7.76
N THR A 280 11.70 -13.35 -7.73
CA THR A 280 12.56 -13.43 -6.54
C THR A 280 12.07 -12.51 -5.41
N ASP A 281 11.73 -11.26 -5.73
CA ASP A 281 11.21 -10.32 -4.73
C ASP A 281 9.84 -10.76 -4.21
N MET A 282 8.98 -11.34 -5.06
CA MET A 282 7.66 -11.87 -4.69
C MET A 282 7.74 -13.19 -3.90
N ALA A 283 8.66 -14.09 -4.24
CA ALA A 283 8.92 -15.30 -3.45
C ALA A 283 9.36 -14.92 -2.03
N ARG A 284 10.17 -13.86 -1.90
CA ARG A 284 10.46 -13.27 -0.58
C ARG A 284 9.23 -12.70 0.10
N MET A 285 8.31 -12.03 -0.60
CA MET A 285 7.04 -11.59 0.00
C MET A 285 6.22 -12.78 0.52
N LYS A 286 6.08 -13.83 -0.26
CA LYS A 286 5.38 -15.06 0.15
C LYS A 286 6.01 -15.69 1.39
N SER A 287 7.34 -15.66 1.53
CA SER A 287 8.04 -16.17 2.72
C SER A 287 7.80 -15.35 4.00
N PHE A 288 7.18 -14.18 3.92
CA PHE A 288 6.67 -13.42 5.08
C PHE A 288 5.19 -13.74 5.37
N GLY A 289 4.59 -14.76 4.75
CA GLY A 289 3.17 -15.11 4.95
C GLY A 289 2.18 -14.15 4.26
N ILE A 290 2.67 -13.31 3.33
CA ILE A 290 1.82 -12.36 2.61
C ILE A 290 0.88 -13.13 1.66
N GLY A 291 -0.43 -12.91 1.83
CA GLY A 291 -1.48 -13.47 0.98
C GLY A 291 -2.02 -12.49 -0.06
N CYS A 292 -1.91 -11.18 0.17
CA CYS A 292 -2.41 -10.15 -0.75
C CYS A 292 -1.45 -8.96 -0.85
N ILE A 293 -1.29 -8.43 -2.07
CA ILE A 293 -0.45 -7.27 -2.37
C ILE A 293 -1.30 -6.12 -2.90
N ILE A 294 -1.19 -4.95 -2.27
CA ILE A 294 -1.74 -3.69 -2.78
C ILE A 294 -0.67 -3.01 -3.65
N CYS A 295 -0.91 -2.97 -4.97
CA CYS A 295 -0.05 -2.30 -5.94
C CYS A 295 -0.58 -0.90 -6.25
N CYS A 296 0.14 0.15 -5.82
CA CYS A 296 -0.26 1.53 -6.07
C CYS A 296 0.24 2.13 -7.40
N LEU A 297 0.58 1.29 -8.39
CA LEU A 297 1.24 1.69 -9.64
C LEU A 297 0.37 1.39 -10.88
N ASP A 298 0.35 2.32 -11.83
CA ASP A 298 -0.20 2.10 -13.17
C ASP A 298 0.78 1.32 -14.07
N ASP A 299 0.34 0.97 -15.28
CA ASP A 299 1.13 0.19 -16.24
C ASP A 299 2.43 0.90 -16.64
N GLU A 300 2.37 2.22 -16.86
CA GLU A 300 3.52 3.04 -17.28
C GLU A 300 4.59 3.08 -16.19
N GLU A 301 4.21 3.29 -14.92
CA GLU A 301 5.15 3.27 -13.80
C GLU A 301 5.75 1.88 -13.57
N LEU A 302 5.00 0.80 -13.80
CA LEU A 302 5.53 -0.57 -13.69
C LEU A 302 6.53 -0.88 -14.80
N GLU A 303 6.23 -0.48 -16.03
CA GLU A 303 7.11 -0.65 -17.19
C GLU A 303 8.42 0.15 -17.02
N LEU A 304 8.34 1.41 -16.58
CA LEU A 304 9.50 2.26 -16.26
C LEU A 304 10.35 1.74 -15.10
N LEU A 305 9.85 0.80 -14.30
CA LEU A 305 10.59 0.10 -13.25
C LEU A 305 11.05 -1.30 -13.68
N GLY A 306 10.80 -1.71 -14.94
CA GLY A 306 11.20 -2.99 -15.51
C GLY A 306 10.48 -4.19 -14.89
N ALA A 307 9.26 -3.96 -14.40
CA ALA A 307 8.39 -4.90 -13.69
C ALA A 307 6.96 -4.84 -14.27
N SER A 308 6.85 -5.01 -15.59
CA SER A 308 5.60 -4.87 -16.36
C SER A 308 4.42 -5.64 -15.75
N TRP A 309 3.21 -5.11 -15.91
CA TRP A 309 2.01 -5.63 -15.25
C TRP A 309 1.76 -7.13 -15.52
N GLN A 310 2.04 -7.61 -16.73
CA GLN A 310 1.91 -9.01 -17.10
C GLN A 310 2.88 -9.92 -16.31
N VAL A 311 4.14 -9.51 -16.16
CA VAL A 311 5.15 -10.26 -15.39
C VAL A 311 4.83 -10.19 -13.89
N TYR A 312 4.43 -9.02 -13.41
CA TYR A 312 3.99 -8.78 -12.04
C TYR A 312 2.84 -9.74 -11.65
N LEU A 313 1.74 -9.71 -12.41
CA LEU A 313 0.55 -10.48 -12.09
C LEU A 313 0.82 -11.99 -12.17
N ARG A 314 1.53 -12.45 -13.21
CA ARG A 314 1.92 -13.86 -13.35
C ARG A 314 2.73 -14.35 -12.14
N SER A 315 3.70 -13.55 -11.69
CA SER A 315 4.58 -13.90 -10.57
C SER A 315 3.81 -13.97 -9.23
N ALA A 316 2.81 -13.09 -9.03
CA ALA A 316 1.95 -13.13 -7.85
C ALA A 316 1.02 -14.36 -7.86
N GLN A 317 0.37 -14.63 -9.01
CA GLN A 317 -0.51 -15.79 -9.19
C GLN A 317 0.22 -17.12 -9.00
N ALA A 318 1.43 -17.26 -9.55
CA ALA A 318 2.27 -18.45 -9.41
C ALA A 318 2.69 -18.77 -7.96
N LEU A 319 2.58 -17.78 -7.05
CA LEU A 319 2.87 -17.91 -5.63
C LEU A 319 1.58 -17.93 -4.77
N GLY A 320 0.41 -17.99 -5.39
CA GLY A 320 -0.88 -17.91 -4.69
C GLY A 320 -0.99 -16.64 -3.85
N MET A 321 -0.64 -15.48 -4.42
CA MET A 321 -0.85 -14.17 -3.80
C MET A 321 -1.85 -13.36 -4.63
N ASP A 322 -2.87 -12.85 -3.96
CA ASP A 322 -3.85 -11.95 -4.55
C ASP A 322 -3.24 -10.57 -4.77
N VAL A 323 -3.75 -9.83 -5.76
CA VAL A 323 -3.31 -8.45 -6.04
C VAL A 323 -4.50 -7.51 -6.10
N LEU A 324 -4.54 -6.57 -5.16
CA LEU A 324 -5.39 -5.38 -5.24
C LEU A 324 -4.63 -4.29 -5.99
N ARG A 325 -5.07 -3.97 -7.20
CA ARG A 325 -4.50 -2.86 -7.96
C ARG A 325 -5.26 -1.57 -7.64
N LEU A 326 -4.54 -0.54 -7.19
CA LEU A 326 -5.07 0.79 -6.86
C LEU A 326 -4.11 1.88 -7.37
N PRO A 327 -4.07 2.17 -8.68
CA PRO A 327 -3.12 3.11 -9.24
C PRO A 327 -3.33 4.52 -8.70
N VAL A 328 -2.24 5.17 -8.28
CA VAL A 328 -2.25 6.55 -7.78
C VAL A 328 -1.02 7.25 -8.35
N PRO A 329 -1.12 8.40 -9.06
CA PRO A 329 0.04 9.10 -9.60
C PRO A 329 1.05 9.56 -8.53
N GLU A 330 2.34 9.63 -8.89
CA GLU A 330 3.38 10.06 -7.95
C GLU A 330 3.11 11.49 -7.41
N GLY A 331 3.04 11.61 -6.07
CA GLY A 331 2.74 12.86 -5.37
C GLY A 331 1.27 13.05 -4.95
N LEU A 332 0.33 12.32 -5.55
CA LEU A 332 -1.10 12.41 -5.19
C LEU A 332 -1.49 11.40 -4.09
N PRO A 333 -2.64 11.61 -3.40
CA PRO A 333 -3.35 10.60 -2.63
C PRO A 333 -4.28 9.75 -3.51
N PRO A 334 -4.96 8.71 -2.98
CA PRO A 334 -6.11 8.07 -3.64
C PRO A 334 -7.25 9.05 -3.96
N ILE A 335 -8.19 8.66 -4.83
CA ILE A 335 -9.21 9.55 -5.43
C ILE A 335 -10.09 10.24 -4.38
N THR A 336 -10.80 9.45 -3.57
CA THR A 336 -11.63 9.94 -2.45
C THR A 336 -11.50 9.00 -1.25
N PRO A 337 -11.83 9.48 -0.03
CA PRO A 337 -11.94 8.63 1.14
C PRO A 337 -12.85 7.42 0.95
N ALA A 338 -14.07 7.62 0.43
CA ALA A 338 -15.05 6.57 0.21
C ALA A 338 -14.56 5.50 -0.78
N TYR A 339 -13.91 5.93 -1.87
CA TYR A 339 -13.30 5.02 -2.84
C TYR A 339 -12.22 4.14 -2.18
N LEU A 340 -11.33 4.72 -1.38
CA LEU A 340 -10.30 3.94 -0.69
C LEU A 340 -10.91 3.00 0.37
N ASP A 341 -11.90 3.47 1.14
CA ASP A 341 -12.51 2.67 2.20
C ASP A 341 -13.24 1.45 1.67
N LEU A 342 -13.92 1.54 0.53
CA LEU A 342 -14.55 0.40 -0.14
C LEU A 342 -13.55 -0.77 -0.31
N HIS A 343 -12.33 -0.47 -0.75
CA HIS A 343 -11.28 -1.46 -0.92
C HIS A 343 -10.62 -1.86 0.41
N LEU A 344 -10.38 -0.92 1.34
CA LEU A 344 -9.79 -1.23 2.64
C LEU A 344 -10.71 -2.04 3.55
N SER A 345 -11.99 -1.72 3.62
CA SER A 345 -13.00 -2.48 4.38
C SER A 345 -13.10 -3.92 3.87
N ARG A 346 -13.11 -4.13 2.54
CA ARG A 346 -13.03 -5.48 1.96
C ARG A 346 -11.71 -6.16 2.30
N LEU A 347 -10.57 -5.49 2.13
CA LEU A 347 -9.24 -6.05 2.43
C LEU A 347 -9.09 -6.45 3.89
N ILE A 348 -9.62 -5.66 4.82
CA ILE A 348 -9.56 -5.96 6.25
C ILE A 348 -10.44 -7.19 6.55
N GLN A 349 -11.65 -7.26 6.00
CA GLN A 349 -12.56 -8.39 6.19
C GLN A 349 -12.06 -9.69 5.54
N ASP A 350 -11.50 -9.61 4.34
CA ASP A 350 -11.10 -10.78 3.55
C ASP A 350 -9.75 -11.36 3.97
N TYR A 351 -8.84 -10.55 4.52
CA TYR A 351 -7.46 -10.95 4.85
C TYR A 351 -7.09 -10.63 6.31
N THR A 352 -7.11 -9.35 6.72
CA THR A 352 -6.63 -8.94 8.05
C THR A 352 -7.38 -9.62 9.20
N LEU A 353 -8.71 -9.71 9.17
CA LEU A 353 -9.48 -10.36 10.24
C LEU A 353 -9.42 -11.91 10.19
N LYS A 354 -8.68 -12.49 9.24
CA LYS A 354 -8.44 -13.93 9.09
C LYS A 354 -6.96 -14.31 9.36
N GLY A 355 -6.19 -13.43 10.00
CA GLY A 355 -4.75 -13.62 10.22
C GLY A 355 -3.85 -13.43 8.99
N ILE A 356 -4.41 -13.21 7.79
CA ILE A 356 -3.64 -13.20 6.54
C ILE A 356 -2.94 -11.86 6.34
N HIS A 357 -1.61 -11.90 6.20
CA HIS A 357 -0.80 -10.70 6.03
C HIS A 357 -0.98 -10.07 4.64
N VAL A 358 -0.99 -8.74 4.62
CA VAL A 358 -1.09 -7.92 3.41
C VAL A 358 0.19 -7.12 3.24
N LEU A 359 0.61 -6.84 2.00
CA LEU A 359 1.69 -5.88 1.73
C LEU A 359 1.21 -4.75 0.83
N VAL A 360 1.57 -3.50 1.14
CA VAL A 360 1.37 -2.35 0.24
C VAL A 360 2.68 -1.81 -0.30
N HIS A 361 2.74 -1.51 -1.59
CA HIS A 361 3.87 -0.81 -2.18
C HIS A 361 3.46 0.27 -3.19
N CYS A 362 4.40 1.18 -3.43
CA CYS A 362 4.42 2.05 -4.59
C CYS A 362 5.83 1.97 -5.20
N ARG A 363 6.29 3.01 -5.90
CA ARG A 363 7.65 3.10 -6.42
C ARG A 363 8.72 2.97 -5.33
N GLY A 364 8.45 3.47 -4.12
CA GLY A 364 9.41 3.53 -3.01
C GLY A 364 8.93 2.99 -1.66
N GLY A 365 7.62 2.80 -1.46
CA GLY A 365 7.05 2.42 -0.15
C GLY A 365 7.02 3.57 0.87
N VAL A 366 6.83 4.82 0.43
CA VAL A 366 6.98 6.03 1.28
C VAL A 366 5.73 6.93 1.27
N GLY A 367 5.44 7.64 0.16
CA GLY A 367 4.26 8.51 0.05
C GLY A 367 2.95 7.75 -0.11
N ARG A 368 2.58 7.39 -1.35
CA ARG A 368 1.32 6.70 -1.70
C ARG A 368 1.01 5.49 -0.81
N ALA A 369 1.96 4.56 -0.70
CA ALA A 369 1.83 3.39 0.17
C ALA A 369 1.70 3.76 1.66
N GLY A 370 2.28 4.89 2.08
CA GLY A 370 2.14 5.43 3.44
C GLY A 370 0.74 5.98 3.72
N VAL A 371 0.08 6.60 2.73
CA VAL A 371 -1.32 7.01 2.86
C VAL A 371 -2.23 5.80 3.06
N VAL A 372 -2.10 4.77 2.22
CA VAL A 372 -2.86 3.52 2.35
C VAL A 372 -2.59 2.84 3.71
N ALA A 373 -1.32 2.83 4.17
CA ALA A 373 -0.95 2.32 5.48
C ALA A 373 -1.61 3.10 6.63
N CYS A 374 -1.59 4.44 6.60
CA CYS A 374 -2.27 5.27 7.59
C CYS A 374 -3.78 5.01 7.61
N CYS A 375 -4.43 4.93 6.44
CA CYS A 375 -5.86 4.64 6.34
C CYS A 375 -6.21 3.24 6.86
N TRP A 376 -5.41 2.21 6.55
CA TRP A 376 -5.60 0.86 7.11
C TRP A 376 -5.49 0.85 8.64
N MET A 377 -4.49 1.53 9.22
CA MET A 377 -4.35 1.61 10.68
C MET A 377 -5.51 2.37 11.35
N ALA A 378 -5.95 3.47 10.74
CA ALA A 378 -7.10 4.24 11.23
C ALA A 378 -8.39 3.41 11.16
N ARG A 379 -8.68 2.77 10.02
CA ARG A 379 -9.90 1.98 9.81
C ARG A 379 -9.94 0.71 10.64
N LEU A 380 -8.80 0.07 10.87
CA LEU A 380 -8.70 -1.09 11.75
C LEU A 380 -8.92 -0.71 13.23
N GLY A 381 -8.64 0.54 13.63
CA GLY A 381 -8.82 1.04 15.01
C GLY A 381 -7.61 0.88 15.92
N ILE A 382 -6.50 0.36 15.42
CA ILE A 382 -5.28 0.08 16.21
C ILE A 382 -4.53 1.32 16.69
N CYS A 383 -4.86 2.51 16.18
CA CYS A 383 -4.30 3.78 16.67
C CYS A 383 -5.11 4.38 17.83
N GLY A 384 -6.14 3.67 18.32
CA GLY A 384 -7.24 4.25 19.07
C GLY A 384 -8.22 4.97 18.12
N TRP A 385 -9.14 5.75 18.67
CA TRP A 385 -10.03 6.61 17.89
C TRP A 385 -10.01 8.07 18.39
N VAL A 386 -10.63 8.95 17.61
CA VAL A 386 -10.89 10.34 17.96
C VAL A 386 -12.04 10.38 18.97
N GLU A 387 -11.70 10.51 20.26
CA GLU A 387 -12.67 10.78 21.32
C GLU A 387 -13.14 12.25 21.19
N GLU A 388 -14.45 12.47 20.98
CA GLU A 388 -15.01 13.83 21.00
C GLU A 388 -15.16 14.30 22.45
N ASN A 389 -14.33 15.26 22.87
CA ASN A 389 -14.48 15.93 24.16
C ASN A 389 -15.75 16.78 24.18
N ILE A 390 -16.86 16.17 24.63
CA ILE A 390 -18.10 16.87 24.96
C ILE A 390 -17.87 17.71 26.23
N GLY A 391 -17.18 18.87 26.11
CA GLY A 391 -16.90 19.71 27.28
C GLY A 391 -15.94 20.89 27.15
N SER A 392 -15.34 21.19 25.99
CA SER A 392 -14.44 22.36 25.85
C SER A 392 -14.98 23.41 24.88
N ASP A 393 -15.14 24.61 25.43
CA ASP A 393 -15.61 25.87 24.85
C ASP A 393 -15.30 26.09 23.35
N ALA A 394 -16.33 26.47 22.58
CA ALA A 394 -16.30 26.52 21.12
C ALA A 394 -15.74 27.85 20.58
N THR A 395 -14.54 28.23 21.03
CA THR A 395 -13.92 29.54 20.75
C THR A 395 -12.73 29.53 19.78
N GLU A 396 -12.31 28.37 19.25
CA GLU A 396 -11.29 28.30 18.19
C GLU A 396 -11.86 27.86 16.83
N CYS A 397 -11.77 28.75 15.84
CA CYS A 397 -12.24 28.56 14.47
C CYS A 397 -11.34 27.59 13.67
N HIS A 398 -11.41 26.30 13.95
CA HIS A 398 -10.76 25.27 13.12
C HIS A 398 -11.73 24.66 12.11
N PRO A 399 -11.44 24.68 10.79
CA PRO A 399 -12.29 24.02 9.79
C PRO A 399 -12.25 22.48 9.89
N HIS A 400 -11.22 21.92 10.52
CA HIS A 400 -11.11 20.51 10.90
C HIS A 400 -10.91 20.46 12.42
N GLY A 401 -11.68 19.65 13.15
CA GLY A 401 -11.60 19.63 14.61
C GLY A 401 -10.17 19.31 15.12
N PRO A 402 -9.67 19.97 16.20
CA PRO A 402 -8.29 19.81 16.65
C PRO A 402 -7.92 18.36 17.00
N ALA A 403 -8.90 17.57 17.44
CA ALA A 403 -8.75 16.14 17.71
C ALA A 403 -8.44 15.31 16.44
N VAL A 404 -9.01 15.66 15.28
CA VAL A 404 -8.72 15.03 13.98
C VAL A 404 -7.26 15.27 13.59
N LEU A 405 -6.78 16.51 13.73
CA LEU A 405 -5.39 16.87 13.42
C LEU A 405 -4.39 16.15 14.34
N THR A 406 -4.72 16.04 15.62
CA THR A 406 -3.93 15.30 16.61
C THR A 406 -3.86 13.81 16.29
N PHE A 407 -4.98 13.22 15.86
CA PHE A 407 -5.05 11.83 15.45
C PHE A 407 -4.25 11.58 14.16
N VAL A 408 -4.43 12.38 13.11
CA VAL A 408 -3.65 12.27 11.86
C VAL A 408 -2.14 12.40 12.11
N ASN A 409 -1.71 13.35 12.94
CA ASN A 409 -0.31 13.47 13.37
C ASN A 409 0.18 12.21 14.10
N THR A 410 -0.64 11.66 15.00
CA THR A 410 -0.33 10.41 15.73
C THR A 410 -0.14 9.21 14.80
N VAL A 411 -1.05 9.02 13.83
CA VAL A 411 -0.99 7.92 12.84
C VAL A 411 0.23 8.07 11.93
N ILE A 412 0.49 9.28 11.40
CA ILE A 412 1.69 9.57 10.59
C ILE A 412 2.97 9.38 11.40
N GLY A 413 2.99 9.85 12.65
CA GLY A 413 4.13 9.72 13.56
C GLY A 413 4.46 8.26 13.88
N PHE A 414 3.44 7.42 14.11
CA PHE A 414 3.62 5.98 14.28
C PHE A 414 4.21 5.32 13.01
N LEU A 415 3.63 5.58 11.83
CA LEU A 415 4.14 5.09 10.55
C LEU A 415 5.62 5.50 10.34
N ARG A 416 5.96 6.75 10.65
CA ARG A 416 7.32 7.29 10.51
C ARG A 416 8.33 6.60 11.42
N LYS A 417 7.99 6.38 12.69
CA LYS A 417 8.81 5.64 13.66
C LYS A 417 9.03 4.18 13.24
N ARG A 418 8.01 3.55 12.64
CA ARG A 418 8.02 2.12 12.28
C ARG A 418 8.64 1.81 10.92
N ARG A 419 8.57 2.72 9.94
CA ARG A 419 8.95 2.44 8.55
C ARG A 419 9.96 3.42 7.97
N ASN A 420 9.64 4.71 7.92
CA ASN A 420 10.48 5.70 7.26
C ASN A 420 10.09 7.11 7.73
N PRO A 421 11.01 7.95 8.24
CA PRO A 421 10.69 9.31 8.67
C PRO A 421 10.17 10.20 7.52
N LYS A 422 10.38 9.81 6.26
CA LYS A 422 9.83 10.48 5.06
C LYS A 422 8.40 10.03 4.69
N ALA A 423 7.80 9.06 5.38
CA ALA A 423 6.45 8.56 5.03
C ALA A 423 5.40 9.69 5.05
N VAL A 424 4.44 9.64 4.12
CA VAL A 424 3.52 10.74 3.74
C VAL A 424 4.29 11.98 3.27
N GLU A 425 4.31 12.21 1.97
CA GLU A 425 5.30 13.08 1.32
C GLU A 425 4.77 14.49 0.99
N THR A 426 3.54 14.61 0.49
CA THR A 426 2.97 15.87 -0.01
C THR A 426 1.85 16.42 0.88
N PHE A 427 1.56 17.71 0.74
CA PHE A 427 0.44 18.37 1.44
C PHE A 427 -0.91 17.70 1.09
N GLU A 428 -1.11 17.39 -0.19
CA GLU A 428 -2.34 16.76 -0.71
C GLU A 428 -2.55 15.37 -0.09
N GLN A 429 -1.47 14.64 0.24
CA GLN A 429 -1.54 13.38 0.97
C GLN A 429 -1.91 13.56 2.45
N VAL A 430 -1.49 14.64 3.11
CA VAL A 430 -1.93 14.96 4.47
C VAL A 430 -3.40 15.38 4.47
N GLN A 431 -3.81 16.23 3.52
CA GLN A 431 -5.19 16.71 3.38
C GLN A 431 -6.16 15.53 3.16
N PHE A 432 -5.77 14.54 2.34
CA PHE A 432 -6.54 13.31 2.19
C PHE A 432 -6.67 12.52 3.49
N LEU A 433 -5.62 12.44 4.32
CA LEU A 433 -5.69 11.71 5.59
C LEU A 433 -6.62 12.40 6.60
N VAL A 434 -6.70 13.73 6.61
CA VAL A 434 -7.70 14.48 7.38
C VAL A 434 -9.10 14.13 6.88
N GLY A 435 -9.35 14.28 5.58
CA GLY A 435 -10.65 13.97 4.99
C GLY A 435 -11.06 12.49 5.14
N TYR A 436 -10.11 11.56 5.21
CA TYR A 436 -10.39 10.15 5.48
C TYR A 436 -10.88 9.93 6.92
N VAL A 437 -10.31 10.62 7.91
CA VAL A 437 -10.77 10.54 9.30
C VAL A 437 -12.16 11.19 9.44
N GLU A 438 -12.40 12.31 8.77
CA GLU A 438 -13.71 12.99 8.77
C GLU A 438 -14.79 12.12 8.10
N PHE A 439 -14.48 11.50 6.96
CA PHE A 439 -15.34 10.50 6.31
C PHE A 439 -15.70 9.35 7.26
N LEU A 440 -14.73 8.80 8.00
CA LEU A 440 -14.99 7.74 8.97
C LEU A 440 -15.84 8.21 10.17
N GLN A 441 -15.77 9.48 10.55
CA GLN A 441 -16.67 10.08 11.55
C GLN A 441 -18.12 10.26 11.06
N GLY A 442 -18.43 9.90 9.80
CA GLY A 442 -19.74 10.17 9.20
C GLY A 442 -19.95 11.65 8.84
N ARG A 443 -18.89 12.45 8.81
CA ARG A 443 -18.93 13.82 8.31
C ARG A 443 -18.78 13.73 6.79
N ASN A 444 -19.90 13.76 6.08
CA ASN A 444 -19.92 13.68 4.62
C ASN A 444 -18.99 14.72 4.01
N LEU A 445 -18.06 14.23 3.18
CA LEU A 445 -17.38 15.01 2.16
C LEU A 445 -18.08 14.69 0.84
N ASP A 446 -19.22 15.34 0.63
CA ASP A 446 -19.96 15.33 -0.65
C ASP A 446 -19.21 16.14 -1.72
#